data_AF-A0A7W7IXP6-F1
#
_entry.id   AF-A0A7W7IXP6-F1
#
_cell.length_a   1.000
_cell.length_b   1.000
_cell.length_c   1.000
_cell.angle_alpha   90.00
_cell.angle_beta   90.00
_cell.angle_gamma   90.00
#
_symmetry.space_group_name_H-M   'P 1'
#
loop_
_entity.id
_entity.type
_entity.pdbx_description
1 polymer ?
#
loop_
_entity_poly.entity_id
_entity_poly.type
_entity_poly.pdbx_seq_one_letter_code
_entity_poly.pdbx_strand_id
1 'polypeptide(L)'
;MIPKTSIEKQLTALSASLAPITREVEAWAEKNIFLDWAVLSRGKFYCLQCAHSWKPSDSESCCKFINCAHCKAKLKMQACNQVHFKEIEYFAILETCAGYQVVRIIIAYKHMKKNFMPTYFCKEVMQHWISQKGEVRSFSIGTNVFSNTIDAWKFYSPLEIKPKDFFRNAKYYINPFKVYPKVKVLPLLKRNGFKNSVYNIAPHLLFSSLLTDPTAETLLKAKQQNLLQYYLGASRQRVKYNWQAVKTVIRKNYKITDVQIWEDYLELLRYFKKDLSCPAYVCPENLSMAHDHLVQKKRELLRKKKLQDLRLEIEKAQKRYASDKKRFFGLFFKEKELSISVIENVKDFMQEGDDLGHCVFTNEYYDRKDSLILSAKMAEKSVETIEVSLSRMEILQCRGMKNNASKHHKRILSLMSKNLYQIKARMKQKQKKV
;
A
#
# COMPACT_ATOMS: atom_id res chain seq x y z
N MET A 1 -22.09 23.27 -15.56
CA MET A 1 -23.34 23.50 -14.78
C MET A 1 -23.80 24.92 -15.03
N ILE A 2 -25.10 25.22 -14.87
CA ILE A 2 -25.59 26.61 -14.93
C ILE A 2 -25.10 27.35 -13.67
N PRO A 3 -24.37 28.49 -13.81
CA PRO A 3 -23.90 29.28 -12.68
C PRO A 3 -25.08 29.92 -11.94
N LYS A 4 -25.23 29.64 -10.64
CA LYS A 4 -26.36 30.11 -9.84
C LYS A 4 -25.98 31.29 -8.96
N THR A 5 -24.85 31.20 -8.29
CA THR A 5 -24.38 32.23 -7.35
C THR A 5 -23.73 33.42 -8.08
N SER A 6 -23.68 34.58 -7.43
CA SER A 6 -23.00 35.77 -7.96
C SER A 6 -21.53 35.50 -8.28
N ILE A 7 -20.83 34.78 -7.41
CA ILE A 7 -19.43 34.39 -7.58
C ILE A 7 -19.26 33.46 -8.80
N GLU A 8 -20.15 32.49 -8.99
CA GLU A 8 -20.09 31.58 -10.15
C GLU A 8 -20.30 32.33 -11.47
N LYS A 9 -21.27 33.26 -11.50
CA LYS A 9 -21.53 34.11 -12.67
C LYS A 9 -20.32 34.99 -12.99
N GLN A 10 -19.75 35.64 -11.97
CA GLN A 10 -18.55 36.47 -12.11
C GLN A 10 -17.36 35.66 -12.63
N LEU A 11 -17.06 34.51 -12.03
CA LEU A 11 -15.95 33.65 -12.47
C LEU A 11 -16.16 33.13 -13.89
N THR A 12 -17.41 32.85 -14.28
CA THR A 12 -17.72 32.43 -15.66
C THR A 12 -17.42 33.54 -16.66
N ALA A 13 -17.79 34.78 -16.36
CA ALA A 13 -17.44 35.93 -17.20
C ALA A 13 -15.92 36.17 -17.26
N LEU A 14 -15.23 36.07 -16.13
CA LEU A 14 -13.77 36.21 -16.07
C LEU A 14 -13.06 35.09 -16.86
N SER A 15 -13.51 33.85 -16.75
CA SER A 15 -12.99 32.72 -17.53
C SER A 15 -13.18 32.93 -19.03
N ALA A 16 -14.34 33.40 -19.47
CA ALA A 16 -14.59 33.71 -20.87
C ALA A 16 -13.73 34.88 -21.40
N SER A 17 -13.32 35.81 -20.53
CA SER A 17 -12.47 36.95 -20.89
C SER A 17 -10.97 36.61 -20.99
N LEU A 18 -10.54 35.43 -20.53
CA LEU A 18 -9.14 35.04 -20.62
C LEU A 18 -8.73 34.83 -22.08
N ALA A 19 -7.55 35.33 -22.44
CA ALA A 19 -7.00 35.14 -23.77
C ALA A 19 -6.82 33.64 -24.06
N PRO A 20 -7.15 33.17 -25.28
CA PRO A 20 -6.81 31.83 -25.73
C PRO A 20 -5.31 31.56 -25.64
N ILE A 21 -4.93 30.28 -25.61
CA ILE A 21 -3.54 29.88 -25.63
C ILE A 21 -2.90 30.39 -26.93
N THR A 22 -1.78 31.10 -26.81
CA THR A 22 -1.06 31.64 -27.96
C THR A 22 -0.19 30.59 -28.64
N ARG A 23 0.09 30.75 -29.94
CA ARG A 23 1.04 29.91 -30.68
C ARG A 23 2.43 29.82 -30.03
N GLU A 24 2.87 30.86 -29.32
CA GLU A 24 4.14 30.84 -28.58
C GLU A 24 4.16 29.73 -27.51
N VAL A 25 3.05 29.55 -26.80
CA VAL A 25 2.90 28.53 -25.76
C VAL A 25 2.84 27.14 -26.39
N GLU A 26 2.14 26.99 -27.51
CA GLU A 26 2.09 25.74 -28.27
C GLU A 26 3.49 25.32 -28.75
N ALA A 27 4.22 26.22 -29.42
CA ALA A 27 5.59 25.95 -29.87
C ALA A 27 6.54 25.62 -28.70
N TRP A 28 6.37 26.28 -27.55
CA TRP A 28 7.11 25.92 -26.35
C TRP A 28 6.79 24.51 -25.86
N ALA A 29 5.51 24.13 -25.84
CA ALA A 29 5.05 22.81 -25.42
C ALA A 29 5.63 21.71 -26.33
N GLU A 30 5.57 21.89 -27.65
CA GLU A 30 6.12 20.97 -28.65
C GLU A 30 7.60 20.65 -28.40
N LYS A 31 8.39 21.68 -28.06
CA LYS A 31 9.84 21.54 -27.84
C LYS A 31 10.20 20.96 -26.47
N ASN A 32 9.39 21.19 -25.44
CA ASN A 32 9.79 20.94 -24.05
C ASN A 32 9.06 19.79 -23.38
N ILE A 33 7.91 19.35 -23.88
CA ILE A 33 7.08 18.35 -23.20
C ILE A 33 7.39 16.94 -23.72
N PHE A 34 7.44 16.78 -25.04
CA PHE A 34 7.51 15.46 -25.66
C PHE A 34 8.92 14.95 -25.84
N LEU A 35 9.06 13.62 -25.87
CA LEU A 35 10.30 12.97 -26.25
C LEU A 35 10.38 12.80 -27.77
N ASP A 36 11.60 12.62 -28.27
CA ASP A 36 11.83 12.17 -29.63
C ASP A 36 11.90 10.65 -29.68
N TRP A 37 11.17 10.05 -30.63
CA TRP A 37 10.96 8.60 -30.67
C TRP A 37 11.48 7.97 -31.94
N ALA A 38 11.89 6.70 -31.82
CA ALA A 38 12.22 5.81 -32.92
C ALA A 38 11.44 4.51 -32.81
N VAL A 39 11.17 3.86 -33.95
CA VAL A 39 10.59 2.52 -33.98
C VAL A 39 11.35 1.63 -34.96
N LEU A 40 11.60 0.38 -34.56
CA LEU A 40 12.10 -0.67 -35.45
C LEU A 40 10.91 -1.38 -36.09
N SER A 41 10.87 -1.41 -37.42
CA SER A 41 9.80 -2.08 -38.16
C SER A 41 10.37 -2.72 -39.41
N ARG A 42 10.14 -4.03 -39.60
CA ARG A 42 10.61 -4.79 -40.77
C ARG A 42 12.11 -4.58 -41.06
N GLY A 43 12.94 -4.62 -40.01
CA GLY A 43 14.40 -4.48 -40.13
C GLY A 43 14.90 -3.07 -40.47
N LYS A 44 14.06 -2.03 -40.33
CA LYS A 44 14.46 -0.63 -40.50
C LYS A 44 14.06 0.20 -39.29
N PHE A 45 14.94 1.13 -38.89
CA PHE A 45 14.59 2.16 -37.93
C PHE A 45 13.84 3.29 -38.63
N TYR A 46 12.85 3.84 -37.94
CA TYR A 46 12.08 5.00 -38.37
C TYR A 46 12.16 6.07 -37.29
N CYS A 47 12.65 7.26 -37.64
CA CYS A 47 12.62 8.42 -36.77
C CYS A 47 11.23 9.05 -36.84
N LEU A 48 10.54 9.11 -35.71
CA LEU A 48 9.20 9.69 -35.60
C LEU A 48 9.22 11.22 -35.47
N GLN A 49 10.41 11.84 -35.47
CA GLN A 49 10.58 13.29 -35.42
C GLN A 49 10.86 13.91 -36.79
N CYS A 50 11.70 13.28 -37.62
CA CYS A 50 12.08 13.81 -38.94
C CYS A 50 11.68 12.92 -40.12
N ALA A 51 10.85 11.90 -39.90
CA ALA A 51 10.38 10.95 -40.91
C ALA A 51 11.47 10.12 -41.63
N HIS A 52 12.73 10.26 -41.27
CA HIS A 52 13.84 9.51 -41.87
C HIS A 52 13.80 8.02 -41.48
N SER A 53 14.21 7.15 -42.40
CA SER A 53 14.35 5.71 -42.15
C SER A 53 15.71 5.18 -42.60
N TRP A 54 16.29 4.28 -41.82
CA TRP A 54 17.61 3.70 -42.08
C TRP A 54 17.68 2.24 -41.61
N LYS A 55 18.69 1.50 -42.08
CA LYS A 55 18.94 0.14 -41.63
C LYS A 55 19.74 0.16 -40.32
N PRO A 56 19.46 -0.75 -39.36
CA PRO A 56 20.29 -0.91 -38.18
C PRO A 56 21.71 -1.30 -38.56
N SER A 57 22.71 -0.72 -37.89
CA SER A 57 24.04 -1.32 -37.85
C SER A 57 24.07 -2.46 -36.83
N ASP A 58 25.02 -3.40 -36.96
CA ASP A 58 25.05 -4.65 -36.16
C ASP A 58 25.11 -4.43 -34.63
N SER A 59 25.47 -3.21 -34.18
CA SER A 59 25.56 -2.85 -32.75
C SER A 59 24.34 -2.10 -32.17
N GLU A 60 23.39 -1.66 -32.99
CA GLU A 60 22.32 -0.72 -32.58
C GLU A 60 20.99 -1.39 -32.20
N SER A 61 20.82 -2.68 -32.49
CA SER A 61 19.53 -3.40 -32.41
C SER A 61 18.97 -3.57 -30.99
N CYS A 62 19.78 -3.39 -29.94
CA CYS A 62 19.40 -3.62 -28.53
C CYS A 62 19.46 -2.38 -27.63
N CYS A 63 19.67 -1.18 -28.18
CA CYS A 63 19.84 0.03 -27.36
C CYS A 63 18.49 0.67 -26.98
N LYS A 64 18.34 1.11 -25.72
CA LYS A 64 17.15 1.87 -25.26
C LYS A 64 17.00 3.23 -25.96
N PHE A 65 18.11 3.79 -26.43
CA PHE A 65 18.18 5.05 -27.17
C PHE A 65 19.05 4.88 -28.42
N ILE A 66 18.71 5.59 -29.48
CA ILE A 66 19.45 5.62 -30.74
C ILE A 66 19.53 7.05 -31.28
N ASN A 67 20.61 7.41 -31.96
CA ASN A 67 20.68 8.72 -32.62
C ASN A 67 20.16 8.61 -34.05
N CYS A 68 19.33 9.56 -34.47
CA CYS A 68 18.87 9.59 -35.86
C CYS A 68 20.04 9.85 -36.82
N ALA A 69 20.19 9.04 -37.87
CA ALA A 69 21.22 9.25 -38.89
C ALA A 69 21.10 10.62 -39.58
N HIS A 70 19.87 11.16 -39.72
CA HIS A 70 19.58 12.42 -40.40
C HIS A 70 19.56 13.62 -39.43
N CYS A 71 18.58 13.70 -38.51
CA CYS A 71 18.44 14.86 -37.63
C CYS A 71 19.36 14.86 -36.40
N LYS A 72 20.15 13.80 -36.20
CA LYS A 72 21.07 13.61 -35.06
C LYS A 72 20.42 13.66 -33.67
N ALA A 73 19.10 13.79 -33.58
CA ALA A 73 18.37 13.76 -32.32
C ALA A 73 18.53 12.41 -31.61
N LYS A 74 18.60 12.45 -30.28
CA LYS A 74 18.64 11.27 -29.42
C LYS A 74 17.22 10.74 -29.23
N LEU A 75 16.91 9.63 -29.89
CA LEU A 75 15.59 9.03 -29.95
C LEU A 75 15.44 7.92 -28.91
N LYS A 76 14.31 7.88 -28.21
CA LYS A 76 13.93 6.75 -27.36
C LYS A 76 13.29 5.66 -28.22
N MET A 77 13.71 4.41 -28.03
CA MET A 77 13.16 3.28 -28.78
C MET A 77 11.78 2.89 -28.27
N GLN A 78 10.81 2.84 -29.18
CA GLN A 78 9.47 2.34 -28.91
C GLN A 78 9.46 0.81 -28.98
N ALA A 79 9.00 0.15 -27.90
CA ALA A 79 8.99 -1.31 -27.81
C ALA A 79 7.97 -1.96 -28.77
N CYS A 80 6.83 -1.30 -28.98
CA CYS A 80 5.72 -1.83 -29.76
C CYS A 80 5.74 -1.23 -31.17
N ASN A 81 5.62 -2.06 -32.20
CA ASN A 81 5.52 -1.60 -33.58
C ASN A 81 4.05 -1.35 -33.98
N GLN A 82 3.64 -0.09 -34.06
CA GLN A 82 2.29 0.31 -34.45
C GLN A 82 2.31 1.21 -35.71
N VAL A 83 1.14 1.46 -36.30
CA VAL A 83 1.01 2.38 -37.44
C VAL A 83 0.97 3.84 -36.96
N HIS A 84 0.21 4.09 -35.90
CA HIS A 84 0.04 5.41 -35.29
C HIS A 84 0.56 5.38 -33.86
N PHE A 85 1.36 6.36 -33.50
CA PHE A 85 1.85 6.57 -32.14
C PHE A 85 1.31 7.89 -31.63
N LYS A 86 1.02 7.93 -30.32
CA LYS A 86 0.60 9.15 -29.65
C LYS A 86 1.32 9.26 -28.31
N GLU A 87 1.81 10.45 -28.01
CA GLU A 87 2.26 10.83 -26.68
C GLU A 87 1.31 11.92 -26.17
N ILE A 88 0.87 11.80 -24.92
CA ILE A 88 -0.12 12.68 -24.30
C ILE A 88 0.49 13.15 -23.00
N GLU A 89 0.56 14.46 -22.81
CA GLU A 89 1.08 15.06 -21.60
C GLU A 89 0.26 16.28 -21.22
N TYR A 90 0.30 16.63 -19.93
CA TYR A 90 -0.34 17.84 -19.43
C TYR A 90 0.71 18.89 -19.07
N PHE A 91 0.41 20.15 -19.32
CA PHE A 91 1.19 21.25 -18.79
C PHE A 91 0.28 22.33 -18.22
N ALA A 92 0.86 23.22 -17.42
CA ALA A 92 0.12 24.30 -16.78
C ALA A 92 0.63 25.67 -17.20
N ILE A 93 -0.30 26.63 -17.28
CA ILE A 93 0.00 28.06 -17.36
C ILE A 93 -0.51 28.70 -16.07
N LEU A 94 0.33 29.53 -15.45
CA LEU A 94 0.03 30.24 -14.22
C LEU A 94 -0.23 31.71 -14.53
N GLU A 95 -1.45 32.16 -14.28
CA GLU A 95 -1.91 33.52 -14.52
C GLU A 95 -2.55 34.13 -13.27
N THR A 96 -2.75 35.45 -13.28
CA THR A 96 -3.54 36.17 -12.29
C THR A 96 -4.61 36.98 -13.00
N CYS A 97 -5.85 36.91 -12.53
CA CYS A 97 -6.96 37.65 -13.12
C CYS A 97 -7.91 38.14 -12.00
N ALA A 98 -8.23 39.43 -11.98
CA ALA A 98 -9.16 40.05 -11.04
C ALA A 98 -8.93 39.64 -9.55
N GLY A 99 -7.66 39.56 -9.13
CA GLY A 99 -7.28 39.18 -7.76
C GLY A 99 -7.28 37.68 -7.46
N TYR A 100 -7.59 36.83 -8.43
CA TYR A 100 -7.49 35.37 -8.33
C TYR A 100 -6.16 34.86 -8.90
N GLN A 101 -5.64 33.80 -8.30
CA GLN A 101 -4.65 32.94 -8.94
C GLN A 101 -5.40 32.00 -9.90
N VAL A 102 -4.98 31.97 -11.16
CA VAL A 102 -5.55 31.09 -12.18
C VAL A 102 -4.50 30.04 -12.57
N VAL A 103 -4.88 28.78 -12.48
CA VAL A 103 -4.11 27.64 -13.01
C VAL A 103 -4.87 27.11 -14.20
N ARG A 104 -4.30 27.26 -15.40
CA ARG A 104 -4.85 26.69 -16.63
C ARG A 104 -4.14 25.37 -16.87
N ILE A 105 -4.89 24.28 -17.08
CA ILE A 105 -4.36 22.95 -17.41
C ILE A 105 -4.65 22.68 -18.87
N ILE A 106 -3.59 22.38 -19.61
CA ILE A 106 -3.60 22.17 -21.05
C ILE A 106 -3.17 20.74 -21.29
N ILE A 107 -3.97 20.02 -22.07
CA ILE A 107 -3.56 18.73 -22.63
C ILE A 107 -2.82 18.98 -23.93
N ALA A 108 -1.70 18.29 -24.12
CA ALA A 108 -0.89 18.33 -25.32
C ALA A 108 -0.78 16.92 -25.91
N TYR A 109 -0.95 16.84 -27.23
CA TYR A 109 -0.77 15.62 -28.02
C TYR A 109 0.37 15.79 -29.00
N LYS A 110 1.22 14.75 -29.10
CA LYS A 110 2.14 14.53 -30.22
C LYS A 110 1.68 13.29 -30.97
N HIS A 111 1.13 13.50 -32.16
CA HIS A 111 0.74 12.42 -33.07
C HIS A 111 1.88 12.11 -34.01
N MET A 112 2.24 10.84 -34.11
CA MET A 112 3.37 10.38 -34.90
C MET A 112 2.96 9.22 -35.79
N LYS A 113 3.53 9.17 -36.99
CA LYS A 113 3.34 8.08 -37.95
C LYS A 113 4.64 7.89 -38.72
N LYS A 114 4.96 6.63 -39.06
CA LYS A 114 6.16 6.31 -39.84
C LYS A 114 6.14 7.06 -41.17
N ASN A 115 7.27 7.67 -41.54
CA ASN A 115 7.44 8.44 -42.78
C ASN A 115 6.61 9.74 -42.85
N PHE A 116 6.00 10.19 -41.74
CA PHE A 116 5.33 11.48 -41.68
C PHE A 116 5.94 12.31 -40.55
N MET A 117 5.94 13.63 -40.74
CA MET A 117 6.29 14.56 -39.67
C MET A 117 5.24 14.49 -38.56
N PRO A 118 5.64 14.63 -37.29
CA PRO A 118 4.70 14.65 -36.19
C PRO A 118 3.77 15.86 -36.30
N THR A 119 2.53 15.68 -35.85
CA THR A 119 1.58 16.78 -35.68
C THR A 119 1.27 16.97 -34.20
N TYR A 120 0.96 18.21 -33.84
CA TYR A 120 0.76 18.60 -32.45
C TYR A 120 -0.61 19.22 -32.26
N PHE A 121 -1.18 19.01 -31.07
CA PHE A 121 -2.47 19.57 -30.71
C PHE A 121 -2.47 19.92 -29.22
N CYS A 122 -2.85 21.14 -28.88
CA CYS A 122 -3.01 21.60 -27.51
C CYS A 122 -4.45 22.05 -27.27
N LYS A 123 -5.00 21.75 -26.10
CA LYS A 123 -6.32 22.23 -25.70
C LYS A 123 -6.37 22.52 -24.21
N GLU A 124 -6.90 23.68 -23.85
CA GLU A 124 -7.25 23.97 -22.47
C GLU A 124 -8.43 23.11 -22.05
N VAL A 125 -8.23 22.26 -21.03
CA VAL A 125 -9.25 21.32 -20.57
C VAL A 125 -9.83 21.71 -19.21
N MET A 126 -9.09 22.52 -18.43
CA MET A 126 -9.44 22.84 -17.06
C MET A 126 -8.81 24.15 -16.60
N GLN A 127 -9.53 24.86 -15.74
CA GLN A 127 -9.03 26.03 -15.02
C GLN A 127 -9.32 25.87 -13.52
N HIS A 128 -8.36 26.21 -12.68
CA HIS A 128 -8.59 26.40 -11.25
C HIS A 128 -8.43 27.87 -10.89
N TRP A 129 -9.47 28.43 -10.30
CA TRP A 129 -9.53 29.79 -9.79
C TRP A 129 -9.40 29.74 -8.28
N ILE A 130 -8.29 30.24 -7.75
CA ILE A 130 -8.00 30.26 -6.32
C ILE A 130 -8.09 31.70 -5.82
N SER A 131 -8.98 31.93 -4.87
CA SER A 131 -9.13 33.25 -4.23
C SER A 131 -7.94 33.55 -3.31
N GLN A 132 -7.79 34.81 -2.90
CA GLN A 132 -6.77 35.20 -1.90
C GLN A 132 -6.96 34.49 -0.54
N LYS A 133 -8.18 34.02 -0.25
CA LYS A 133 -8.50 33.21 0.94
C LYS A 133 -8.21 31.72 0.75
N GLY A 134 -7.71 31.32 -0.42
CA GLY A 134 -7.40 29.93 -0.77
C GLY A 134 -8.61 29.08 -1.18
N GLU A 135 -9.78 29.68 -1.38
CA GLU A 135 -10.94 28.94 -1.90
C GLU A 135 -10.77 28.62 -3.39
N VAL A 136 -11.01 27.37 -3.77
CA VAL A 136 -10.88 26.91 -5.16
C VAL A 136 -12.26 26.83 -5.83
N ARG A 137 -12.32 27.27 -7.09
CA ARG A 137 -13.40 26.99 -8.04
C ARG A 137 -12.80 26.47 -9.33
N SER A 138 -13.33 25.36 -9.82
CA SER A 138 -12.78 24.68 -10.99
C SER A 138 -13.73 24.77 -12.17
N PHE A 139 -13.17 25.00 -13.34
CA PHE A 139 -13.82 24.84 -14.63
C PHE A 139 -13.21 23.63 -15.32
N SER A 140 -14.03 22.87 -16.06
CA SER A 140 -13.48 21.88 -16.97
C SER A 140 -14.42 21.64 -18.14
N ILE A 141 -13.85 21.21 -19.26
CA ILE A 141 -14.65 20.64 -20.34
C ILE A 141 -15.26 19.31 -19.87
N GLY A 142 -16.27 18.84 -20.59
CA GLY A 142 -16.91 17.56 -20.33
C GLY A 142 -15.94 16.40 -20.55
N THR A 143 -16.16 15.30 -19.82
CA THR A 143 -15.49 14.02 -20.06
C THR A 143 -16.51 12.99 -20.55
N ASN A 144 -16.04 11.94 -21.22
CA ASN A 144 -16.85 10.78 -21.49
C ASN A 144 -17.10 10.02 -20.17
N VAL A 145 -18.36 9.75 -19.84
CA VAL A 145 -18.74 9.16 -18.54
C VAL A 145 -18.54 7.64 -18.54
N PHE A 146 -18.54 7.02 -19.73
CA PHE A 146 -18.39 5.57 -19.91
C PHE A 146 -16.99 5.16 -20.37
N SER A 147 -16.01 6.06 -20.30
CA SER A 147 -14.61 5.69 -20.54
C SER A 147 -13.98 5.08 -19.29
N ASN A 148 -13.11 4.10 -19.48
CA ASN A 148 -12.25 3.57 -18.43
C ASN A 148 -11.12 4.54 -18.03
N THR A 149 -11.08 5.73 -18.61
CA THR A 149 -10.12 6.80 -18.30
C THR A 149 -10.85 8.04 -17.76
N ILE A 150 -10.35 8.59 -16.66
CA ILE A 150 -10.97 9.72 -15.94
C ILE A 150 -10.90 11.06 -16.70
N ASP A 151 -9.99 11.13 -17.67
CA ASP A 151 -9.61 12.31 -18.43
C ASP A 151 -9.90 12.14 -19.93
N ALA A 152 -10.91 11.33 -20.29
CA ALA A 152 -11.42 11.24 -21.66
C ALA A 152 -12.20 12.51 -22.04
N TRP A 153 -11.49 13.59 -22.32
CA TRP A 153 -12.06 14.90 -22.60
C TRP A 153 -12.90 14.95 -23.89
N LYS A 154 -14.02 15.67 -23.83
CA LYS A 154 -14.86 16.03 -24.97
C LYS A 154 -14.42 17.39 -25.51
N PHE A 155 -13.49 17.42 -26.47
CA PHE A 155 -12.89 18.67 -26.96
C PHE A 155 -13.86 19.67 -27.61
N TYR A 156 -15.04 19.20 -28.02
CA TYR A 156 -16.13 20.02 -28.53
C TYR A 156 -16.99 20.66 -27.42
N SER A 157 -16.87 20.19 -26.18
CA SER A 157 -17.68 20.71 -25.07
C SER A 157 -17.11 22.01 -24.50
N PRO A 158 -17.96 22.93 -24.03
CA PRO A 158 -17.50 24.20 -23.48
C PRO A 158 -16.79 24.00 -22.14
N LEU A 159 -15.92 24.96 -21.81
CA LEU A 159 -15.29 25.05 -20.50
C LEU A 159 -16.30 25.59 -19.50
N GLU A 160 -16.79 24.74 -18.60
CA GLU A 160 -17.86 25.11 -17.67
C GLU A 160 -17.41 25.06 -16.22
N ILE A 161 -17.96 25.94 -15.39
CA ILE A 161 -17.84 25.87 -13.94
C ILE A 161 -18.42 24.56 -13.41
N LYS A 162 -17.81 24.04 -12.36
CA LYS A 162 -18.19 22.80 -11.68
C LYS A 162 -18.58 23.09 -10.22
N PRO A 163 -19.38 22.22 -9.59
CA PRO A 163 -19.80 22.41 -8.21
C PRO A 163 -18.60 22.58 -7.27
N LYS A 164 -18.80 23.32 -6.16
CA LYS A 164 -17.71 23.68 -5.24
C LYS A 164 -16.88 22.48 -4.79
N ASP A 165 -17.48 21.32 -4.53
CA ASP A 165 -16.74 20.15 -4.01
C ASP A 165 -16.11 19.27 -5.09
N PHE A 166 -16.36 19.55 -6.38
CA PHE A 166 -15.88 18.71 -7.47
C PHE A 166 -14.35 18.73 -7.60
N PHE A 167 -13.65 19.75 -7.12
CA PHE A 167 -12.17 19.76 -7.12
C PHE A 167 -11.58 18.59 -6.33
N ARG A 168 -12.36 17.93 -5.46
CA ARG A 168 -11.93 16.74 -4.72
C ARG A 168 -11.92 15.46 -5.56
N ASN A 169 -12.53 15.46 -6.75
CA ASN A 169 -12.53 14.31 -7.64
C ASN A 169 -11.11 14.13 -8.24
N ALA A 170 -10.64 12.89 -8.31
CA ALA A 170 -9.30 12.52 -8.79
C ALA A 170 -8.92 13.19 -10.13
N LYS A 171 -9.88 13.39 -11.03
CA LYS A 171 -9.61 14.03 -12.34
C LYS A 171 -9.14 15.48 -12.26
N TYR A 172 -9.34 16.16 -11.13
CA TYR A 172 -8.87 17.54 -10.92
C TYR A 172 -7.47 17.58 -10.31
N TYR A 173 -6.93 16.44 -9.85
CA TYR A 173 -5.56 16.30 -9.35
C TYR A 173 -4.56 16.02 -10.47
N ILE A 174 -4.70 16.71 -11.61
CA ILE A 174 -3.74 16.61 -12.71
C ILE A 174 -2.46 17.32 -12.28
N ASN A 175 -1.38 16.56 -12.17
CA ASN A 175 -0.05 17.10 -11.98
C ASN A 175 0.54 17.40 -13.37
N PRO A 176 0.77 18.68 -13.71
CA PRO A 176 1.36 19.02 -15.00
C PRO A 176 2.80 18.51 -15.07
N PHE A 177 3.18 17.95 -16.21
CA PHE A 177 4.56 17.56 -16.49
C PHE A 177 5.50 18.77 -16.43
N LYS A 178 5.06 19.91 -16.98
CA LYS A 178 5.79 21.19 -16.91
C LYS A 178 4.86 22.38 -16.71
N VAL A 179 5.42 23.47 -16.21
CA VAL A 179 4.76 24.78 -16.10
C VAL A 179 5.40 25.72 -17.11
N TYR A 180 4.58 26.46 -17.86
CA TYR A 180 5.05 27.46 -18.82
C TYR A 180 5.85 28.55 -18.08
N PRO A 181 7.07 28.93 -18.54
CA PRO A 181 8.01 29.74 -17.75
C PRO A 181 7.57 31.18 -17.47
N LYS A 182 6.67 31.78 -18.28
CA LYS A 182 6.15 33.14 -18.02
C LYS A 182 5.07 33.08 -16.93
N VAL A 183 5.51 32.83 -15.70
CA VAL A 183 4.65 32.61 -14.53
C VAL A 183 4.16 33.94 -13.94
N LYS A 184 2.84 34.12 -13.85
CA LYS A 184 2.21 35.19 -13.06
C LYS A 184 1.54 34.59 -11.83
N VAL A 185 1.95 35.08 -10.66
CA VAL A 185 1.51 34.54 -9.37
C VAL A 185 1.13 35.66 -8.42
N LEU A 186 0.07 35.44 -7.63
CA LEU A 186 -0.38 36.37 -6.60
C LEU A 186 0.77 36.73 -5.63
N PRO A 187 0.91 38.01 -5.22
CA PRO A 187 1.93 38.42 -4.25
C PRO A 187 1.90 37.62 -2.94
N LEU A 188 0.71 37.23 -2.47
CA LEU A 188 0.54 36.41 -1.26
C LEU A 188 1.22 35.04 -1.38
N LEU A 189 1.15 34.39 -2.54
CA LEU A 189 1.81 33.10 -2.76
C LEU A 189 3.33 33.24 -2.77
N LYS A 190 3.86 34.33 -3.35
CA LYS A 190 5.30 34.65 -3.29
C LYS A 190 5.76 34.89 -1.85
N ARG A 191 5.00 35.67 -1.08
CA ARG A 191 5.24 35.91 0.36
C ARG A 191 5.26 34.59 1.15
N ASN A 192 4.36 33.67 0.81
CA ASN A 192 4.24 32.37 1.45
C ASN A 192 5.26 31.34 0.91
N GLY A 193 6.25 31.77 0.11
CA GLY A 193 7.42 30.98 -0.25
C GLY A 193 7.41 30.36 -1.64
N PHE A 194 6.35 30.54 -2.44
CA PHE A 194 6.31 30.03 -3.81
C PHE A 194 7.34 30.77 -4.70
N LYS A 195 8.07 30.01 -5.53
CA LYS A 195 9.05 30.55 -6.48
C LYS A 195 8.64 30.26 -7.93
N ASN A 196 8.86 29.03 -8.39
CA ASN A 196 8.68 28.68 -9.81
C ASN A 196 8.25 27.23 -10.08
N SER A 197 8.36 26.32 -9.09
CA SER A 197 8.05 24.90 -9.25
C SER A 197 6.84 24.50 -8.42
N VAL A 198 6.07 23.54 -8.93
CA VAL A 198 4.91 22.96 -8.27
C VAL A 198 5.23 21.62 -7.58
N TYR A 199 6.49 21.19 -7.59
CA TYR A 199 7.02 20.06 -6.80
C TYR A 199 6.25 18.74 -6.94
N ASN A 200 5.75 18.42 -8.14
CA ASN A 200 4.90 17.26 -8.40
C ASN A 200 3.61 17.22 -7.53
N ILE A 201 3.11 18.38 -7.16
CA ILE A 201 1.84 18.57 -6.47
C ILE A 201 0.88 19.26 -7.44
N ALA A 202 -0.38 18.81 -7.47
CA ALA A 202 -1.41 19.46 -8.25
C ALA A 202 -1.44 20.98 -7.89
N PRO A 203 -1.29 21.90 -8.87
CA PRO A 203 -1.01 23.30 -8.53
C PRO A 203 -2.11 23.97 -7.71
N HIS A 204 -3.37 23.62 -7.96
CA HIS A 204 -4.51 24.17 -7.20
C HIS A 204 -4.47 23.75 -5.72
N LEU A 205 -4.03 22.52 -5.43
CA LEU A 205 -3.85 22.01 -4.08
C LEU A 205 -2.71 22.77 -3.40
N LEU A 206 -1.54 22.86 -4.06
CA LEU A 206 -0.39 23.60 -3.55
C LEU A 206 -0.75 25.05 -3.21
N PHE A 207 -1.36 25.78 -4.14
CA PHE A 207 -1.69 27.19 -3.92
C PHE A 207 -2.78 27.40 -2.86
N SER A 208 -3.83 26.57 -2.86
CA SER A 208 -4.86 26.62 -1.82
C SER A 208 -4.25 26.34 -0.44
N SER A 209 -3.41 25.32 -0.31
CA SER A 209 -2.74 24.99 0.95
C SER A 209 -1.75 26.07 1.39
N LEU A 210 -0.99 26.68 0.48
CA LEU A 210 -0.11 27.80 0.84
C LEU A 210 -0.86 29.03 1.35
N LEU A 211 -2.11 29.23 0.94
CA LEU A 211 -2.93 30.36 1.39
C LEU A 211 -3.69 30.07 2.69
N THR A 212 -3.91 28.79 3.03
CA THR A 212 -4.79 28.39 4.14
C THR A 212 -4.09 27.65 5.27
N ASP A 213 -2.96 27.00 5.03
CA ASP A 213 -2.29 26.11 5.97
C ASP A 213 -0.84 26.55 6.24
N PRO A 214 -0.56 27.09 7.44
CA PRO A 214 0.80 27.47 7.86
C PRO A 214 1.80 26.31 7.84
N THR A 215 1.31 25.06 7.95
CA THR A 215 2.16 23.86 7.90
C THR A 215 2.78 23.70 6.51
N ALA A 216 1.97 23.85 5.46
CA ALA A 216 2.42 23.76 4.08
C ALA A 216 3.43 24.87 3.74
N GLU A 217 3.15 26.10 4.19
CA GLU A 217 4.08 27.23 4.07
C GLU A 217 5.43 26.92 4.74
N THR A 218 5.39 26.42 5.98
CA THR A 218 6.60 26.09 6.75
C THR A 218 7.44 25.03 6.04
N LEU A 219 6.80 23.94 5.58
CA LEU A 219 7.47 22.86 4.86
C LEU A 219 8.10 23.34 3.55
N LEU A 220 7.39 24.20 2.80
CA LEU A 220 7.90 24.77 1.57
C LEU A 220 9.12 25.67 1.83
N LYS A 221 9.01 26.61 2.78
CA LYS A 221 10.09 27.54 3.13
C LYS A 221 11.31 26.81 3.68
N ALA A 222 11.10 25.73 4.43
CA ALA A 222 12.16 24.84 4.92
C ALA A 222 12.77 23.94 3.83
N LYS A 223 12.32 24.05 2.57
CA LYS A 223 12.76 23.22 1.43
C LYS A 223 12.52 21.71 1.64
N GLN A 224 11.57 21.34 2.50
CA GLN A 224 11.18 19.95 2.78
C GLN A 224 10.13 19.49 1.75
N GLN A 225 10.55 19.40 0.48
CA GLN A 225 9.65 19.16 -0.66
C GLN A 225 8.99 17.78 -0.63
N ASN A 226 9.75 16.72 -0.34
CA ASN A 226 9.20 15.36 -0.24
C ASN A 226 8.14 15.26 0.87
N LEU A 227 8.42 15.90 2.02
CA LEU A 227 7.49 15.93 3.14
C LEU A 227 6.24 16.76 2.82
N LEU A 228 6.39 17.89 2.11
CA LEU A 228 5.26 18.69 1.61
C LEU A 228 4.40 17.90 0.62
N GLN A 229 5.02 17.22 -0.34
CA GLN A 229 4.32 16.40 -1.33
C GLN A 229 3.53 15.28 -0.65
N TYR A 230 4.16 14.57 0.29
CA TYR A 230 3.49 13.52 1.07
C TYR A 230 2.37 14.09 1.93
N TYR A 231 2.61 15.21 2.62
CA TYR A 231 1.63 15.86 3.49
C TYR A 231 0.34 16.27 2.76
N LEU A 232 0.48 16.79 1.54
CA LEU A 232 -0.66 17.22 0.73
C LEU A 232 -1.29 16.09 -0.09
N GLY A 233 -0.50 15.09 -0.51
CA GLY A 233 -0.94 14.04 -1.42
C GLY A 233 -1.45 12.76 -0.74
N ALA A 234 -0.93 12.40 0.44
CA ALA A 234 -1.25 11.13 1.08
C ALA A 234 -2.45 11.25 2.04
N SER A 235 -3.45 10.39 1.88
CA SER A 235 -4.69 10.43 2.67
C SER A 235 -4.52 10.01 4.14
N ARG A 236 -3.56 9.13 4.43
CA ARG A 236 -3.29 8.58 5.78
C ARG A 236 -2.06 9.17 6.46
N GLN A 237 -1.51 10.26 5.92
CA GLN A 237 -0.36 10.94 6.50
C GLN A 237 -0.65 11.41 7.94
N ARG A 238 0.38 11.43 8.78
CA ARG A 238 0.31 11.90 10.17
C ARG A 238 1.35 12.96 10.49
N VAL A 239 1.71 13.79 9.50
CA VAL A 239 2.76 14.81 9.60
C VAL A 239 2.46 15.82 10.71
N LYS A 240 1.20 16.26 10.87
CA LYS A 240 0.81 17.15 11.99
C LYS A 240 0.94 16.47 13.35
N TYR A 241 0.54 15.20 13.45
CA TYR A 241 0.72 14.42 14.67
C TYR A 241 2.22 14.20 15.00
N ASN A 242 3.04 14.10 13.96
CA ASN A 242 4.49 13.97 14.01
C ASN A 242 5.22 15.33 14.01
N TRP A 243 4.54 16.45 14.25
CA TRP A 243 5.10 17.79 14.02
C TRP A 243 6.38 18.07 14.81
N GLN A 244 6.50 17.52 16.03
CA GLN A 244 7.72 17.68 16.81
C GLN A 244 8.95 17.03 16.13
N ALA A 245 8.77 15.84 15.55
CA ALA A 245 9.82 15.18 14.77
C ALA A 245 10.14 15.98 13.50
N VAL A 246 9.11 16.52 12.84
CA VAL A 246 9.27 17.40 11.67
C VAL A 246 10.10 18.64 11.99
N LYS A 247 9.83 19.32 13.12
CA LYS A 247 10.65 20.45 13.57
C LYS A 247 12.11 20.04 13.75
N THR A 248 12.37 18.86 14.30
CA THR A 248 13.73 18.32 14.47
C THR A 248 14.42 18.09 13.12
N VAL A 249 13.72 17.48 12.16
CA VAL A 249 14.20 17.29 10.77
C VAL A 249 14.54 18.63 10.12
N ILE A 250 13.66 19.63 10.25
CA ILE A 250 13.88 20.98 9.71
C ILE A 250 15.12 21.63 10.33
N ARG A 251 15.26 21.59 11.67
CA ARG A 251 16.43 22.16 12.38
C ARG A 251 17.75 21.54 11.96
N LYS A 252 17.76 20.24 11.63
CA LYS A 252 18.94 19.51 11.18
C LYS A 252 19.13 19.50 9.66
N ASN A 253 18.22 20.13 8.92
CA ASN A 253 18.21 20.10 7.46
C ASN A 253 18.30 18.66 6.89
N TYR A 254 17.68 17.71 7.61
CA TYR A 254 17.69 16.30 7.22
C TYR A 254 16.76 16.10 6.03
N LYS A 255 17.21 15.34 5.02
CA LYS A 255 16.43 15.03 3.82
C LYS A 255 15.85 13.63 3.94
N ILE A 256 14.54 13.55 4.09
CA ILE A 256 13.84 12.27 4.16
C ILE A 256 13.71 11.71 2.74
N THR A 257 14.27 10.52 2.52
CA THR A 257 14.22 9.81 1.23
C THR A 257 12.83 9.21 0.98
N ASP A 258 12.29 8.50 1.97
CA ASP A 258 10.95 7.93 1.95
C ASP A 258 10.18 8.36 3.20
N VAL A 259 9.18 9.22 3.00
CA VAL A 259 8.39 9.81 4.11
C VAL A 259 7.48 8.78 4.76
N GLN A 260 6.97 7.81 4.00
CA GLN A 260 6.07 6.79 4.53
C GLN A 260 6.84 5.84 5.47
N ILE A 261 7.99 5.33 5.03
CA ILE A 261 8.86 4.52 5.89
C ILE A 261 9.29 5.32 7.12
N TRP A 262 9.55 6.62 6.96
CA TRP A 262 9.88 7.49 8.08
C TRP A 262 8.74 7.61 9.10
N GLU A 263 7.48 7.77 8.68
CA GLU A 263 6.35 7.78 9.62
C GLU A 263 6.19 6.45 10.36
N ASP A 264 6.32 5.31 9.68
CA ASP A 264 6.29 3.97 10.30
C ASP A 264 7.45 3.80 11.30
N TYR A 265 8.63 4.31 10.95
CA TYR A 265 9.77 4.36 11.86
C TYR A 265 9.50 5.20 13.11
N LEU A 266 8.82 6.36 12.99
CA LEU A 266 8.43 7.17 14.16
C LEU A 266 7.46 6.42 15.08
N GLU A 267 6.56 5.58 14.54
CA GLU A 267 5.71 4.72 15.38
C GLU A 267 6.53 3.71 16.18
N LEU A 268 7.54 3.10 15.56
CA LEU A 268 8.44 2.18 16.25
C LEU A 268 9.19 2.90 17.37
N LEU A 269 9.69 4.12 17.11
CA LEU A 269 10.31 4.95 18.14
C LEU A 269 9.36 5.19 19.32
N ARG A 270 8.09 5.52 19.06
CA ARG A 270 7.08 5.66 20.13
C ARG A 270 6.84 4.36 20.89
N TYR A 271 6.73 3.23 20.18
CA TYR A 271 6.59 1.91 20.80
C TYR A 271 7.73 1.60 21.77
N PHE A 272 8.96 1.96 21.39
CA PHE A 272 10.16 1.84 22.23
C PHE A 272 10.40 3.02 23.19
N LYS A 273 9.41 3.92 23.35
CA LYS A 273 9.46 5.10 24.23
C LYS A 273 10.68 6.00 23.99
N LYS A 274 11.08 6.15 22.72
CA LYS A 274 12.16 7.04 22.29
C LYS A 274 11.65 8.46 22.09
N ASP A 275 12.49 9.43 22.42
CA ASP A 275 12.16 10.85 22.29
C ASP A 275 12.26 11.32 20.83
N LEU A 276 11.15 11.84 20.31
CA LEU A 276 11.03 12.39 18.96
C LEU A 276 11.58 13.82 18.84
N SER A 277 11.98 14.44 19.96
CA SER A 277 12.69 15.71 19.95
C SER A 277 14.19 15.53 19.66
N CYS A 278 14.72 14.33 19.89
CA CYS A 278 16.14 14.03 19.77
C CYS A 278 16.53 13.74 18.30
N PRO A 279 17.47 14.53 17.73
CA PRO A 279 17.97 14.32 16.37
C PRO A 279 18.54 12.93 16.10
N ALA A 280 19.24 12.35 17.09
CA ALA A 280 19.92 11.06 16.94
C ALA A 280 18.94 9.91 16.66
N TYR A 281 17.68 10.05 17.08
CA TYR A 281 16.63 9.09 16.77
C TYR A 281 15.88 9.46 15.49
N VAL A 282 15.47 10.72 15.33
CA VAL A 282 14.57 11.11 14.23
C VAL A 282 15.26 11.20 12.86
N CYS A 283 16.56 11.46 12.85
CA CYS A 283 17.36 11.69 11.64
C CYS A 283 18.43 10.60 11.47
N PRO A 284 18.05 9.33 11.19
CA PRO A 284 19.02 8.26 10.98
C PRO A 284 19.81 8.47 9.68
N GLU A 285 21.08 8.10 9.65
CA GLU A 285 21.90 8.15 8.43
C GLU A 285 21.31 7.25 7.33
N ASN A 286 20.89 6.04 7.69
CA ASN A 286 20.18 5.12 6.82
C ASN A 286 18.81 4.77 7.42
N LEU A 287 17.76 5.38 6.86
CA LEU A 287 16.39 5.20 7.32
C LEU A 287 15.91 3.75 7.22
N SER A 288 16.19 3.06 6.11
CA SER A 288 15.73 1.68 5.91
C SER A 288 16.35 0.73 6.92
N MET A 289 17.67 0.82 7.13
CA MET A 289 18.35 -0.03 8.12
C MET A 289 17.86 0.25 9.54
N ALA A 290 17.68 1.53 9.91
CA ALA A 290 17.19 1.90 11.23
C ALA A 290 15.75 1.41 11.47
N HIS A 291 14.90 1.49 10.45
CA HIS A 291 13.55 0.94 10.46
C HIS A 291 13.56 -0.57 10.66
N ASP A 292 14.29 -1.31 9.81
CA ASP A 292 14.28 -2.77 9.82
C ASP A 292 14.82 -3.36 11.13
N HIS A 293 15.85 -2.73 11.70
CA HIS A 293 16.37 -3.09 13.01
C HIS A 293 15.30 -2.96 14.12
N LEU A 294 14.52 -1.86 14.15
CA LEU A 294 13.45 -1.70 15.14
C LEU A 294 12.27 -2.65 14.90
N VAL A 295 11.94 -2.95 13.64
CA VAL A 295 10.93 -3.94 13.28
C VAL A 295 11.33 -5.32 13.80
N GLN A 296 12.57 -5.75 13.56
CA GLN A 296 13.10 -7.02 14.04
C GLN A 296 13.03 -7.09 15.57
N LYS A 297 13.52 -6.05 16.25
CA LYS A 297 13.45 -5.97 17.72
C LYS A 297 12.02 -6.07 18.26
N LYS A 298 11.05 -5.42 17.60
CA LYS A 298 9.63 -5.48 18.00
C LYS A 298 9.07 -6.89 17.79
N ARG A 299 9.39 -7.55 16.67
CA ARG A 299 8.97 -8.93 16.38
C ARG A 299 9.51 -9.91 17.42
N GLU A 300 10.77 -9.77 17.82
CA GLU A 300 11.38 -10.62 18.85
C GLU A 300 10.70 -10.46 20.21
N LEU A 301 10.39 -9.23 20.63
CA LEU A 301 9.66 -8.97 21.88
C LEU A 301 8.24 -9.56 21.85
N LEU A 302 7.52 -9.37 20.75
CA LEU A 302 6.18 -9.93 20.58
C LEU A 302 6.21 -11.46 20.59
N ARG A 303 7.22 -12.08 19.96
CA ARG A 303 7.41 -13.53 19.99
C ARG A 303 7.68 -14.04 21.41
N LYS A 304 8.58 -13.38 22.15
CA LYS A 304 8.86 -13.72 23.56
C LYS A 304 7.61 -13.60 24.42
N LYS A 305 6.85 -12.51 24.28
CA LYS A 305 5.60 -12.30 25.01
C LYS A 305 4.57 -13.40 24.68
N LYS A 306 4.35 -13.70 23.39
CA LYS A 306 3.43 -14.76 22.97
C LYS A 306 3.82 -16.13 23.53
N LEU A 307 5.12 -16.44 23.56
CA LEU A 307 5.61 -17.68 24.16
C LEU A 307 5.41 -17.71 25.68
N GLN A 308 5.58 -16.58 26.37
CA GLN A 308 5.32 -16.47 27.80
C GLN A 308 3.83 -16.60 28.12
N ASP A 309 2.97 -15.91 27.37
CA ASP A 309 1.52 -15.97 27.50
C ASP A 309 1.03 -17.42 27.28
N LEU A 310 1.51 -18.08 26.21
CA LEU A 310 1.21 -19.49 25.94
C LEU A 310 1.68 -20.42 27.06
N ARG A 311 2.86 -20.18 27.66
CA ARG A 311 3.35 -20.97 28.81
C ARG A 311 2.43 -20.81 30.02
N LEU A 312 1.99 -19.59 30.33
CA LEU A 312 1.07 -19.31 31.43
C LEU A 312 -0.30 -19.94 31.19
N GLU A 313 -0.79 -19.92 29.95
CA GLU A 313 -2.03 -20.59 29.55
C GLU A 313 -1.91 -22.11 29.74
N ILE A 314 -0.83 -22.73 29.25
CA ILE A 314 -0.57 -24.16 29.43
C ILE A 314 -0.47 -24.52 30.92
N GLU A 315 0.19 -23.71 31.75
CA GLU A 315 0.31 -23.98 33.19
C GLU A 315 -1.06 -23.91 33.90
N LYS A 316 -1.88 -22.90 33.58
CA LYS A 316 -3.24 -22.78 34.12
C LYS A 316 -4.12 -23.94 33.68
N ALA A 317 -4.06 -24.30 32.40
CA ALA A 317 -4.77 -25.44 31.84
C ALA A 317 -4.30 -26.75 32.49
N GLN A 318 -3.00 -26.93 32.72
CA GLN A 318 -2.44 -28.12 33.37
C GLN A 318 -2.99 -28.30 34.80
N LYS A 319 -3.10 -27.23 35.58
CA LYS A 319 -3.67 -27.29 36.94
C LYS A 319 -5.12 -27.77 36.92
N ARG A 320 -5.93 -27.27 35.99
CA ARG A 320 -7.33 -27.69 35.80
C ARG A 320 -7.42 -29.13 35.32
N TYR A 321 -6.63 -29.47 34.29
CA TYR A 321 -6.57 -30.80 33.71
C TYR A 321 -6.17 -31.85 34.74
N ALA A 322 -5.13 -31.58 35.53
CA ALA A 322 -4.70 -32.46 36.61
C ALA A 322 -5.80 -32.60 37.68
N SER A 323 -6.46 -31.52 38.11
CA SER A 323 -7.58 -31.62 39.05
C SER A 323 -8.69 -32.57 38.56
N ASP A 324 -9.05 -32.46 37.29
CA ASP A 324 -10.17 -33.22 36.72
C ASP A 324 -9.80 -34.67 36.41
N LYS A 325 -8.60 -34.90 35.86
CA LYS A 325 -8.19 -36.17 35.25
C LYS A 325 -7.10 -36.94 36.01
N LYS A 326 -6.50 -36.41 37.07
CA LYS A 326 -5.40 -37.06 37.84
C LYS A 326 -5.65 -38.51 38.24
N ARG A 327 -6.90 -38.90 38.49
CA ARG A 327 -7.25 -40.29 38.82
C ARG A 327 -6.94 -41.32 37.71
N PHE A 328 -6.90 -40.84 36.47
CA PHE A 328 -6.63 -41.62 35.26
C PHE A 328 -5.17 -41.58 34.86
N PHE A 329 -4.34 -40.73 35.48
CA PHE A 329 -2.90 -40.70 35.22
C PHE A 329 -2.27 -42.02 35.68
N GLY A 330 -1.25 -42.45 34.95
CA GLY A 330 -0.60 -43.75 35.06
C GLY A 330 -1.34 -44.90 34.37
N LEU A 331 -2.46 -44.65 33.67
CA LEU A 331 -3.09 -45.68 32.85
C LEU A 331 -2.25 -45.93 31.60
N PHE A 332 -1.78 -47.16 31.49
CA PHE A 332 -0.90 -47.61 30.42
C PHE A 332 -1.28 -49.04 30.01
N PHE A 333 -1.53 -49.25 28.72
CA PHE A 333 -1.86 -50.54 28.13
C PHE A 333 -0.81 -50.88 27.08
N LYS A 334 -0.25 -52.09 27.13
CA LYS A 334 0.79 -52.53 26.20
C LYS A 334 0.48 -53.90 25.62
N GLU A 335 0.65 -54.01 24.31
CA GLU A 335 0.56 -55.28 23.58
C GLU A 335 1.65 -55.32 22.50
N LYS A 336 2.69 -56.14 22.71
CA LYS A 336 3.91 -56.16 21.90
C LYS A 336 4.52 -54.75 21.79
N GLU A 337 4.61 -54.20 20.58
CA GLU A 337 5.17 -52.87 20.26
C GLU A 337 4.15 -51.72 20.35
N LEU A 338 2.85 -52.02 20.55
CA LEU A 338 1.79 -51.02 20.68
C LEU A 338 1.61 -50.65 22.15
N SER A 339 1.64 -49.35 22.45
CA SER A 339 1.34 -48.80 23.77
C SER A 339 0.26 -47.74 23.69
N ILE A 340 -0.72 -47.79 24.60
CA ILE A 340 -1.77 -46.77 24.75
C ILE A 340 -1.64 -46.18 26.15
N SER A 341 -1.52 -44.86 26.25
CA SER A 341 -1.41 -44.15 27.52
C SER A 341 -2.28 -42.90 27.54
N VAL A 342 -2.75 -42.51 28.71
CA VAL A 342 -3.42 -41.20 28.88
C VAL A 342 -2.41 -40.08 28.63
N ILE A 343 -2.81 -39.02 27.94
CA ILE A 343 -1.97 -37.83 27.79
C ILE A 343 -2.06 -37.02 29.09
N GLU A 344 -0.97 -36.96 29.86
CA GLU A 344 -1.01 -36.41 31.24
C GLU A 344 -0.70 -34.91 31.31
N ASN A 345 0.05 -34.37 30.34
CA ASN A 345 0.38 -32.95 30.27
C ASN A 345 -0.32 -32.28 29.09
N VAL A 346 -0.90 -31.10 29.32
CA VAL A 346 -1.52 -30.24 28.30
C VAL A 346 -0.52 -29.86 27.20
N LYS A 347 0.77 -29.73 27.52
CA LYS A 347 1.83 -29.52 26.52
C LYS A 347 1.92 -30.70 25.52
N ASP A 348 1.67 -31.92 25.98
CA ASP A 348 1.76 -33.12 25.13
C ASP A 348 0.58 -33.21 24.16
N PHE A 349 -0.57 -32.60 24.47
CA PHE A 349 -1.66 -32.44 23.50
C PHE A 349 -1.22 -31.59 22.28
N MET A 350 -0.36 -30.60 22.50
CA MET A 350 0.20 -29.75 21.43
C MET A 350 1.12 -30.57 20.54
N GLN A 351 2.06 -31.32 21.14
CA GLN A 351 2.97 -32.20 20.41
C GLN A 351 2.22 -33.29 19.63
N GLU A 352 1.22 -33.91 20.27
CA GLU A 352 0.39 -34.93 19.63
C GLU A 352 -0.42 -34.35 18.46
N GLY A 353 -0.91 -33.12 18.61
CA GLY A 353 -1.61 -32.39 17.55
C GLY A 353 -0.71 -32.07 16.36
N ASP A 354 0.54 -31.68 16.61
CA ASP A 354 1.54 -31.39 15.59
C ASP A 354 2.01 -32.66 14.88
N ASP A 355 2.30 -33.73 15.62
CA ASP A 355 2.79 -35.01 15.10
C ASP A 355 1.75 -35.71 14.21
N LEU A 356 0.48 -35.67 14.61
CA LEU A 356 -0.64 -36.30 13.89
C LEU A 356 -1.42 -35.32 13.00
N GLY A 357 -1.05 -34.05 12.98
CA GLY A 357 -1.68 -33.02 12.13
C GLY A 357 -3.19 -32.88 12.34
N HIS A 358 -3.64 -32.95 13.60
CA HIS A 358 -5.05 -32.83 13.99
C HIS A 358 -5.23 -31.93 15.23
N CYS A 359 -6.40 -31.32 15.37
CA CYS A 359 -6.62 -30.15 16.24
C CYS A 359 -6.82 -30.46 17.74
N VAL A 360 -6.16 -31.46 18.30
CA VAL A 360 -6.41 -31.94 19.68
C VAL A 360 -6.05 -30.90 20.75
N PHE A 361 -4.98 -30.13 20.57
CA PHE A 361 -4.66 -28.98 21.42
C PHE A 361 -5.48 -27.73 21.09
N THR A 362 -5.59 -27.39 19.80
CA THR A 362 -6.26 -26.18 19.32
C THR A 362 -7.74 -26.12 19.69
N ASN A 363 -8.41 -27.28 19.78
CA ASN A 363 -9.81 -27.39 20.18
C ASN A 363 -9.96 -27.70 21.69
N GLU A 364 -8.90 -27.53 22.47
CA GLU A 364 -8.91 -27.61 23.94
C GLU A 364 -9.48 -28.94 24.47
N TYR A 365 -9.15 -30.07 23.84
CA TYR A 365 -9.71 -31.38 24.24
C TYR A 365 -9.35 -31.76 25.69
N TYR A 366 -8.27 -31.18 26.23
CA TYR A 366 -7.90 -31.30 27.62
C TYR A 366 -8.94 -30.67 28.57
N ASP A 367 -9.71 -29.65 28.16
CA ASP A 367 -10.71 -28.98 29.01
C ASP A 367 -12.08 -29.69 29.03
N ARG A 368 -12.27 -30.72 28.19
CA ARG A 368 -13.53 -31.47 28.12
C ARG A 368 -13.75 -32.35 29.35
N LYS A 369 -14.74 -32.01 30.17
CA LYS A 369 -15.05 -32.74 31.42
C LYS A 369 -15.44 -34.20 31.23
N ASP A 370 -16.21 -34.51 30.18
CA ASP A 370 -16.69 -35.87 29.90
C ASP A 370 -15.75 -36.68 28.99
N SER A 371 -14.64 -36.11 28.53
CA SER A 371 -13.71 -36.80 27.63
C SER A 371 -12.41 -37.20 28.34
N LEU A 372 -11.86 -38.35 27.98
CA LEU A 372 -10.50 -38.75 28.32
C LEU A 372 -9.73 -39.05 27.04
N ILE A 373 -8.61 -38.35 26.84
CA ILE A 373 -7.79 -38.49 25.64
C ILE A 373 -6.59 -39.39 25.94
N LEU A 374 -6.40 -40.41 25.11
CA LEU A 374 -5.27 -41.31 25.15
C LEU A 374 -4.49 -41.21 23.84
N SER A 375 -3.17 -41.37 23.92
CA SER A 375 -2.27 -41.47 22.78
C SER A 375 -1.91 -42.93 22.57
N ALA A 376 -2.06 -43.42 21.34
CA ALA A 376 -1.59 -44.73 20.90
C ALA A 376 -0.27 -44.56 20.14
N LYS A 377 0.78 -45.18 20.66
CA LYS A 377 2.15 -45.11 20.14
C LYS A 377 2.64 -46.47 19.68
N MET A 378 3.36 -46.49 18.56
CA MET A 378 4.12 -47.65 18.05
C MET A 378 5.60 -47.28 18.06
N ALA A 379 6.42 -48.06 18.78
CA ALA A 379 7.85 -47.78 18.92
C ALA A 379 8.14 -46.28 19.25
N GLU A 380 7.41 -45.75 20.24
CA GLU A 380 7.44 -44.37 20.72
C GLU A 380 6.92 -43.27 19.78
N LYS A 381 6.54 -43.59 18.54
CA LYS A 381 5.90 -42.64 17.62
C LYS A 381 4.38 -42.66 17.79
N SER A 382 3.77 -41.49 17.91
CA SER A 382 2.31 -41.34 17.95
C SER A 382 1.68 -41.77 16.63
N VAL A 383 0.63 -42.59 16.72
CA VAL A 383 -0.04 -43.18 15.56
C VAL A 383 -1.52 -42.77 15.52
N GLU A 384 -2.21 -42.79 16.66
CA GLU A 384 -3.60 -42.32 16.79
C GLU A 384 -3.89 -41.73 18.18
N THR A 385 -4.80 -40.75 18.23
CA THR A 385 -5.44 -40.30 19.45
C THR A 385 -6.81 -40.95 19.63
N ILE A 386 -7.13 -41.29 20.87
CA ILE A 386 -8.39 -41.95 21.26
C ILE A 386 -9.12 -41.04 22.23
N GLU A 387 -10.35 -40.66 21.91
CA GLU A 387 -11.27 -39.95 22.81
C GLU A 387 -12.29 -40.94 23.39
N VAL A 388 -12.32 -41.06 24.71
CA VAL A 388 -13.27 -41.91 25.45
C VAL A 388 -14.24 -41.03 26.23
N SER A 389 -15.54 -41.31 26.11
CA SER A 389 -16.57 -40.70 26.97
C SER A 389 -16.53 -41.34 28.35
N LEU A 390 -16.39 -40.53 29.39
CA LEU A 390 -16.39 -40.96 30.78
C LEU A 390 -17.81 -41.31 31.28
N SER A 391 -18.85 -40.63 30.80
CA SER A 391 -20.24 -40.90 31.15
C SER A 391 -20.78 -42.17 30.51
N ARG A 392 -20.53 -42.35 29.21
CA ARG A 392 -21.02 -43.50 28.43
C ARG A 392 -20.08 -44.70 28.49
N MET A 393 -18.82 -44.51 28.87
CA MET A 393 -17.78 -45.53 28.84
C MET A 393 -17.55 -46.13 27.43
N GLU A 394 -17.64 -45.29 26.42
CA GLU A 394 -17.53 -45.65 25.00
C GLU A 394 -16.40 -44.86 24.32
N ILE A 395 -15.82 -45.44 23.28
CA ILE A 395 -14.83 -44.76 22.43
C ILE A 395 -15.60 -43.86 21.46
N LEU A 396 -15.49 -42.54 21.63
CA LEU A 396 -16.15 -41.56 20.77
C LEU A 396 -15.40 -41.38 19.45
N GLN A 397 -14.06 -41.32 19.52
CA GLN A 397 -13.20 -41.07 18.37
C GLN A 397 -11.88 -41.82 18.52
N CYS A 398 -11.34 -42.30 17.40
CA CYS A 398 -10.01 -42.89 17.30
C CYS A 398 -9.43 -42.45 15.95
N ARG A 399 -8.46 -41.52 15.96
CA ARG A 399 -8.01 -40.79 14.78
C ARG A 399 -6.50 -40.66 14.75
N GLY A 400 -5.88 -40.98 13.62
CA GLY A 400 -4.46 -40.77 13.36
C GLY A 400 -4.21 -39.58 12.45
N MET A 401 -3.18 -39.73 11.61
CA MET A 401 -2.66 -38.65 10.75
C MET A 401 -3.76 -37.95 9.94
N LYS A 402 -3.90 -36.63 10.10
CA LYS A 402 -4.90 -35.79 9.43
C LYS A 402 -6.34 -36.32 9.61
N ASN A 403 -6.68 -36.83 10.79
CA ASN A 403 -7.97 -37.44 11.12
C ASN A 403 -8.29 -38.77 10.44
N ASN A 404 -7.31 -39.43 9.81
CA ASN A 404 -7.52 -40.73 9.15
C ASN A 404 -7.14 -41.90 10.06
N ALA A 405 -7.76 -43.05 9.85
CA ALA A 405 -7.38 -44.29 10.54
C ALA A 405 -5.98 -44.75 10.10
N SER A 406 -5.17 -45.22 11.05
CA SER A 406 -3.86 -45.81 10.77
C SER A 406 -3.97 -47.28 10.36
N LYS A 407 -2.85 -47.85 9.90
CA LYS A 407 -2.74 -49.30 9.65
C LYS A 407 -2.98 -50.16 10.90
N HIS A 408 -2.88 -49.57 12.09
CA HIS A 408 -3.02 -50.25 13.39
C HIS A 408 -4.39 -50.03 14.05
N HIS A 409 -5.30 -49.31 13.40
CA HIS A 409 -6.59 -48.87 13.95
C HIS A 409 -7.41 -49.99 14.61
N LYS A 410 -7.61 -51.12 13.92
CA LYS A 410 -8.37 -52.27 14.45
C LYS A 410 -7.74 -52.86 15.72
N ARG A 411 -6.41 -52.87 15.76
CA ARG A 411 -5.64 -53.39 16.90
C ARG A 411 -5.69 -52.44 18.09
N ILE A 412 -5.61 -51.13 17.83
CA ILE A 412 -5.78 -50.07 18.83
C ILE A 412 -7.16 -50.15 19.48
N LEU A 413 -8.23 -50.25 18.68
CA LEU A 413 -9.59 -50.41 19.19
C LEU A 413 -9.77 -51.70 20.01
N SER A 414 -9.24 -52.83 19.53
CA SER A 414 -9.33 -54.10 20.28
C SER A 414 -8.62 -54.02 21.63
N LEU A 415 -7.40 -53.47 21.66
CA LEU A 415 -6.63 -53.30 22.90
C LEU A 415 -7.33 -52.34 23.86
N MET A 416 -7.89 -51.24 23.34
CA MET A 416 -8.63 -50.27 24.13
C MET A 416 -9.91 -50.88 24.73
N SER A 417 -10.74 -51.52 23.90
CA SER A 417 -12.00 -52.14 24.34
C SER A 417 -11.81 -53.21 25.41
N LYS A 418 -10.75 -54.03 25.31
CA LYS A 418 -10.38 -55.01 26.34
C LYS A 418 -10.04 -54.37 27.69
N ASN A 419 -9.55 -53.13 27.69
CA ASN A 419 -9.05 -52.44 28.88
C ASN A 419 -9.96 -51.31 29.40
N LEU A 420 -11.11 -51.05 28.76
CA LEU A 420 -12.08 -50.02 29.19
C LEU A 420 -12.54 -50.20 30.64
N TYR A 421 -12.58 -51.44 31.14
CA TYR A 421 -12.95 -51.72 32.53
C TYR A 421 -12.00 -51.07 33.56
N GLN A 422 -10.72 -50.86 33.20
CA GLN A 422 -9.74 -50.24 34.09
C GLN A 422 -10.02 -48.75 34.32
N ILE A 423 -10.48 -48.04 33.28
CA ILE A 423 -10.96 -46.66 33.39
C ILE A 423 -12.19 -46.60 34.30
N LYS A 424 -13.14 -47.53 34.12
CA LYS A 424 -14.34 -47.65 34.97
C LYS A 424 -13.98 -47.93 36.44
N ALA A 425 -12.95 -48.75 36.70
CA ALA A 425 -12.48 -49.04 38.05
C ALA A 425 -11.94 -47.79 38.75
N ARG A 426 -11.17 -46.94 38.04
CA ARG A 426 -10.66 -45.66 38.56
C ARG A 426 -11.75 -44.62 38.81
N MET A 427 -12.89 -44.72 38.13
CA MET A 427 -14.07 -43.89 38.43
C MET A 427 -14.73 -44.28 39.76
N LYS A 428 -14.89 -45.59 40.02
CA LYS A 428 -15.53 -46.12 41.24
C LYS A 428 -14.73 -45.87 42.52
N GLN A 429 -13.40 -45.79 42.44
CA GLN A 429 -12.55 -45.49 43.60
C GLN A 429 -12.81 -44.10 44.21
N LYS A 430 -13.39 -43.15 43.46
CA LYS A 430 -13.79 -41.84 43.99
C LYS A 430 -15.06 -41.91 44.84
N GLN A 431 -16.01 -42.80 44.53
CA GLN A 431 -17.27 -42.93 45.28
C GLN A 431 -17.08 -43.57 46.66
N LYS A 432 -15.97 -44.29 46.90
CA LYS A 432 -15.65 -44.90 48.21
C LYS A 432 -14.83 -43.99 49.14
N LYS A 433 -14.42 -42.79 48.70
CA LYS A 433 -13.56 -41.84 49.45
C LYS A 433 -14.23 -40.47 49.68
N VAL A 434 -15.55 -40.38 49.51
CA VAL A 434 -16.35 -39.20 49.88
C VAL A 434 -17.13 -39.53 51.14
#